data_AF-A0A957PI57-F1
#
_entry.id   AF-A0A957PI57-F1
#
_cell.length_a   1.000
_cell.length_b   1.000
_cell.length_c   1.000
_cell.angle_alpha   90.00
_cell.angle_beta   90.00
_cell.angle_gamma   90.00
#
_symmetry.space_group_name_H-M   'P 1'
#
loop_
_entity.id
_entity.type
_entity.pdbx_description
1 polymer ?
#
loop_
_entity_poly.entity_id
_entity_poly.type
_entity_poly.pdbx_seq_one_letter_code
_entity_poly.pdbx_strand_id
1 'polypeptide(L)'
;MNILRWIARLGSLLSVAFVLLFLFGEGLVVNGVWPTAAEWVGLLFFPFGLAIGLLIGWRNELGGGLIAAGSIAAFYVWNFAVRGSLPAGPYFLVLALPALIYIGLAWRESAVAG
;
A
#
# COMPACT_ATOMS: atom_id res chain seq x y z
N MET A 1 20.65 -16.11 1.46
CA MET A 1 19.71 -15.35 0.61
C MET A 1 18.31 -15.87 0.83
N ASN A 2 17.40 -15.06 1.38
CA ASN A 2 16.02 -15.47 1.61
C ASN A 2 15.18 -15.08 0.37
N ILE A 3 14.77 -16.07 -0.43
CA ILE A 3 14.01 -15.87 -1.69
C ILE A 3 12.75 -15.04 -1.43
N LEU A 4 12.08 -15.28 -0.31
CA LEU A 4 10.84 -14.60 0.06
C LEU A 4 11.03 -13.09 0.26
N ARG A 5 12.19 -12.66 0.77
CA ARG A 5 12.54 -11.24 0.93
C ARG A 5 12.74 -10.55 -0.42
N TRP A 6 13.34 -11.24 -1.38
CA TRP A 6 13.49 -10.72 -2.75
C TRP A 6 12.16 -10.66 -3.49
N ILE A 7 11.29 -11.66 -3.31
CA ILE A 7 9.91 -11.61 -3.85
C ILE A 7 9.18 -10.38 -3.30
N ALA A 8 9.27 -10.12 -2.00
CA ALA A 8 8.65 -8.93 -1.39
C ALA A 8 9.23 -7.62 -1.96
N ARG A 9 10.55 -7.51 -2.09
CA ARG A 9 11.20 -6.30 -2.64
C ARG A 9 10.82 -6.05 -4.09
N LEU A 10 10.94 -7.06 -4.96
CA LEU A 10 10.55 -6.94 -6.36
C LEU A 10 9.05 -6.67 -6.51
N GLY A 11 8.21 -7.39 -5.75
CA GLY A 11 6.78 -7.15 -5.70
C GLY A 11 6.45 -5.72 -5.27
N SER A 12 7.12 -5.21 -4.23
CA SER A 12 6.92 -3.83 -3.76
C SER A 12 7.33 -2.79 -4.81
N LEU A 13 8.41 -3.04 -5.55
CA LEU A 13 8.84 -2.16 -6.63
C LEU A 13 7.81 -2.13 -7.76
N LEU A 14 7.28 -3.30 -8.15
CA LEU A 14 6.21 -3.41 -9.15
C LEU A 14 4.94 -2.71 -8.69
N SER A 15 4.52 -2.89 -7.44
CA SER A 15 3.35 -2.21 -6.88
C SER A 15 3.52 -0.69 -6.85
N VAL A 16 4.68 -0.20 -6.42
CA VAL A 16 5.00 1.24 -6.42
C VAL A 16 5.05 1.78 -7.85
N ALA A 17 5.68 1.07 -8.79
CA ALA A 17 5.73 1.49 -10.19
C ALA A 17 4.33 1.58 -10.82
N PHE A 18 3.48 0.59 -10.55
CA PHE A 18 2.09 0.60 -11.01
C PHE A 18 1.29 1.77 -10.43
N VAL A 19 1.45 2.02 -9.12
CA VAL A 19 0.84 3.16 -8.43
C VAL A 19 1.30 4.49 -9.01
N LEU A 20 2.60 4.64 -9.30
CA LEU A 20 3.14 5.85 -9.91
C LEU A 20 2.60 6.02 -11.34
N LEU A 21 2.52 4.96 -12.13
CA LEU A 21 1.92 5.00 -13.46
C LEU A 21 0.48 5.52 -13.39
N PHE A 22 -0.31 5.04 -12.43
CA PHE A 22 -1.68 5.51 -12.22
C PHE A 22 -1.73 7.01 -11.83
N LEU A 23 -0.90 7.42 -10.87
CA LEU A 23 -0.81 8.82 -10.43
C LEU A 23 -0.43 9.78 -11.56
N PHE A 24 0.53 9.41 -12.41
CA PHE A 24 0.99 10.25 -13.51
C PHE A 24 0.14 10.11 -14.77
N GLY A 25 -0.55 8.98 -14.94
CA GLY A 25 -1.40 8.70 -16.11
C GLY A 25 -2.76 9.38 -16.02
N GLU A 26 -3.43 9.27 -14.86
CA GLU A 26 -4.73 9.93 -14.64
C GLU A 26 -4.58 11.37 -14.11
N GLY A 27 -3.45 11.66 -13.44
CA GLY A 27 -3.23 12.93 -12.75
C GLY A 27 -4.04 13.05 -11.46
N LEU A 28 -3.75 14.08 -10.66
CA LEU A 28 -4.51 14.40 -9.45
C LEU A 28 -5.75 15.26 -9.74
N VAL A 29 -5.93 15.66 -11.00
CA VAL A 29 -7.00 16.56 -11.43
C VAL A 29 -7.94 15.75 -12.32
N VAL A 30 -9.09 15.37 -11.77
CA VAL A 30 -10.09 14.60 -12.50
C VAL A 30 -11.07 15.58 -13.16
N ASN A 31 -11.19 15.54 -14.49
CA ASN A 31 -12.05 16.46 -15.26
C ASN A 31 -11.79 17.96 -15.02
N GLY A 32 -10.54 18.34 -14.73
CA GLY A 32 -10.19 19.75 -14.45
C GLY A 32 -10.49 20.20 -13.01
N VAL A 33 -10.95 19.31 -12.14
CA VAL A 33 -11.30 19.62 -10.74
C VAL A 33 -10.28 19.00 -9.80
N TRP A 34 -9.84 19.79 -8.81
CA TRP A 34 -8.95 19.33 -7.75
C TRP A 34 -9.69 18.44 -6.74
N PRO A 35 -9.00 17.49 -6.09
CA PRO A 35 -9.62 16.64 -5.08
C PRO A 35 -10.12 17.47 -3.91
N THR A 36 -11.30 17.13 -3.42
CA THR A 36 -11.88 17.64 -2.17
C THR A 36 -11.03 17.23 -0.96
N ALA A 37 -11.19 17.90 0.18
CA ALA A 37 -10.49 17.55 1.42
C ALA A 37 -10.71 16.07 1.82
N ALA A 38 -11.90 15.55 1.56
CA ALA A 38 -12.24 14.15 1.73
C ALA A 38 -11.40 13.27 0.78
N GLU A 39 -11.37 13.56 -0.51
CA GLU A 39 -10.60 12.76 -1.48
C GLU A 39 -9.09 12.77 -1.18
N TRP A 40 -8.55 13.87 -0.64
CA TRP A 40 -7.17 13.92 -0.17
C TRP A 40 -6.86 12.92 0.95
N VAL A 41 -7.81 12.68 1.87
CA VAL A 41 -7.66 11.64 2.89
C VAL A 41 -7.60 10.25 2.24
N GLY A 42 -8.44 10.00 1.24
CA GLY A 42 -8.38 8.77 0.44
C GLY A 42 -7.01 8.60 -0.22
N LEU A 43 -6.53 9.64 -0.91
CA LEU A 43 -5.23 9.67 -1.58
C LEU A 43 -4.05 9.44 -0.63
N LEU A 44 -4.12 10.02 0.58
CA LEU A 44 -3.11 9.85 1.63
C LEU A 44 -2.94 8.37 1.99
N PHE A 45 -4.03 7.62 2.12
CA PHE A 45 -3.96 6.19 2.40
C PHE A 45 -3.60 5.37 1.16
N PHE A 46 -4.30 5.59 0.05
CA PHE A 46 -3.96 5.03 -1.26
C PHE A 46 -4.09 6.12 -2.32
N PRO A 47 -3.02 6.42 -3.08
CA PRO A 47 -1.82 5.59 -3.23
C PRO A 47 -0.64 5.86 -2.26
N PHE A 48 -0.59 7.02 -1.60
CA PHE A 48 0.66 7.48 -0.97
C PHE A 48 1.12 6.63 0.21
N GLY A 49 0.22 6.34 1.16
CA GLY A 49 0.53 5.55 2.35
C GLY A 49 0.98 4.13 2.03
N LEU A 50 0.31 3.48 1.07
CA LEU A 50 0.75 2.19 0.53
C LEU A 50 2.20 2.28 -0.01
N ALA A 51 2.46 3.22 -0.93
CA ALA A 51 3.76 3.32 -1.59
C ALA A 51 4.89 3.63 -0.58
N ILE A 52 4.66 4.57 0.33
CA ILE A 52 5.62 4.93 1.39
C ILE A 52 5.89 3.74 2.30
N GLY A 53 4.86 3.03 2.75
CA GLY A 53 5.02 1.84 3.60
C GLY A 53 5.82 0.75 2.89
N LEU A 54 5.53 0.49 1.60
CA LEU A 54 6.26 -0.46 0.79
C LEU A 54 7.74 -0.11 0.65
N LEU A 55 8.08 1.17 0.47
CA LEU A 55 9.46 1.64 0.39
C LEU A 55 10.18 1.56 1.75
N ILE A 56 9.52 1.94 2.85
CA ILE A 56 10.06 1.78 4.21
C ILE A 56 10.36 0.30 4.50
N GLY A 57 9.53 -0.61 3.98
CA GLY A 57 9.66 -2.06 4.11
C GLY A 57 11.03 -2.61 3.68
N TRP A 58 11.75 -1.90 2.81
CA TRP A 58 13.07 -2.31 2.34
C TRP A 58 14.13 -2.27 3.45
N ARG A 59 13.99 -1.30 4.36
CA ARG A 59 14.89 -1.09 5.50
C ARG A 59 14.30 -1.64 6.80
N ASN A 60 12.99 -1.50 7.00
CA ASN A 60 12.26 -2.02 8.16
C ASN A 60 11.00 -2.74 7.70
N GLU A 61 11.10 -4.06 7.59
CA GLU A 61 10.04 -4.93 7.05
C GLU A 61 8.75 -4.83 7.87
N LEU A 62 8.83 -4.91 9.20
CA LEU A 62 7.64 -4.81 10.05
C LEU A 62 6.98 -3.45 9.95
N GLY A 63 7.76 -2.38 10.15
CA GLY A 63 7.23 -1.01 10.14
C GLY A 63 6.62 -0.64 8.79
N GLY A 64 7.34 -0.92 7.70
CA GLY A 64 6.86 -0.65 6.35
C GLY A 64 5.64 -1.50 5.97
N GLY A 65 5.68 -2.79 6.32
CA GLY A 65 4.56 -3.71 6.10
C GLY A 65 3.29 -3.27 6.83
N LEU A 66 3.40 -2.88 8.10
CA LEU A 66 2.25 -2.38 8.88
C LEU A 66 1.71 -1.06 8.33
N ILE A 67 2.57 -0.12 7.93
CA ILE A 67 2.14 1.14 7.31
C ILE A 67 1.39 0.85 6.00
N ALA A 68 1.94 0.01 5.13
CA ALA A 68 1.33 -0.31 3.84
C ALA A 68 -0.01 -1.05 4.00
N ALA A 69 -0.05 -2.10 4.83
CA ALA A 69 -1.27 -2.86 5.09
C ALA A 69 -2.34 -2.02 5.80
N GLY A 70 -1.93 -1.25 6.81
CA GLY A 70 -2.80 -0.32 7.53
C GLY A 70 -3.37 0.77 6.63
N SER A 71 -2.57 1.29 5.70
CA SER A 71 -3.03 2.29 4.72
C SER A 71 -4.11 1.72 3.80
N ILE A 72 -3.96 0.48 3.31
CA ILE A 72 -5.01 -0.16 2.51
C ILE A 72 -6.26 -0.43 3.34
N ALA A 73 -6.13 -0.92 4.56
CA ALA A 73 -7.28 -1.12 5.45
C ALA A 73 -8.02 0.20 5.70
N ALA A 74 -7.29 1.28 6.01
CA ALA A 74 -7.84 2.61 6.22
C ALA A 74 -8.50 3.16 4.95
N PHE A 75 -7.93 2.93 3.77
CA PHE A 75 -8.52 3.30 2.48
C PHE A 75 -9.87 2.61 2.25
N TYR A 76 -10.00 1.33 2.58
CA TYR A 76 -11.28 0.60 2.46
C TYR A 76 -12.34 1.15 3.42
N VAL A 77 -11.96 1.40 4.68
CA VAL A 77 -12.85 2.01 5.68
C VAL A 77 -13.30 3.40 5.24
N TRP A 78 -12.35 4.22 4.78
CA TRP A 78 -12.62 5.55 4.25
C TRP A 78 -13.59 5.52 3.06
N ASN A 79 -13.34 4.64 2.08
CA ASN A 79 -14.18 4.51 0.90
C ASN A 79 -15.60 4.07 1.27
N PHE A 80 -15.74 3.10 2.17
CA PHE A 80 -17.04 2.68 2.68
C PHE A 80 -17.78 3.83 3.40
N ALA A 81 -17.09 4.58 4.24
CA ALA A 81 -17.68 5.68 5.01
C ALA A 81 -18.14 6.86 4.13
N VAL A 82 -17.39 7.18 3.06
CA VAL A 82 -17.64 8.38 2.25
C VAL A 82 -18.43 8.10 0.97
N ARG A 83 -18.18 6.95 0.33
CA ARG A 83 -18.83 6.58 -0.93
C ARG A 83 -19.93 5.54 -0.75
N GLY A 84 -20.14 5.04 0.48
CA GLY A 84 -21.16 4.04 0.79
C GLY A 84 -20.92 2.67 0.13
N SER A 85 -19.77 2.47 -0.48
CA SER A 85 -19.44 1.26 -1.23
C SER A 85 -17.97 0.91 -1.05
N LEU A 86 -17.67 -0.38 -1.14
CA LEU A 86 -16.28 -0.84 -1.16
C LEU A 86 -15.68 -0.57 -2.55
N PRO A 87 -14.35 -0.35 -2.63
CA PRO A 87 -13.68 -0.27 -3.91
C PRO A 87 -14.00 -1.50 -4.76
N ALA A 88 -14.27 -1.30 -6.05
CA ALA A 88 -14.59 -2.40 -6.95
C ALA A 88 -13.37 -3.31 -7.15
N GLY A 89 -13.47 -4.55 -6.64
CA GLY A 89 -12.50 -5.62 -6.86
C GLY A 89 -11.34 -5.68 -5.86
N PRO A 90 -10.59 -6.80 -5.86
CA PRO A 90 -9.52 -7.08 -4.90
C PRO A 90 -8.18 -6.42 -5.26
N TYR A 91 -8.12 -5.56 -6.28
CA TYR A 91 -6.88 -5.09 -6.90
C TYR A 91 -5.96 -4.36 -5.90
N PHE A 92 -6.52 -3.55 -5.01
CA PHE A 92 -5.76 -2.85 -3.97
C PHE A 92 -5.09 -3.82 -2.98
N LEU A 93 -5.72 -4.97 -2.70
CA LEU A 93 -5.14 -6.02 -1.85
C LEU A 93 -3.98 -6.72 -2.55
N VAL A 94 -4.04 -6.90 -3.87
CA VAL A 94 -2.93 -7.46 -4.67
C VAL A 94 -1.70 -6.56 -4.56
N LEU A 95 -1.87 -5.25 -4.64
CA LEU A 95 -0.78 -4.27 -4.47
C LEU A 95 -0.21 -4.26 -3.04
N ALA A 96 -0.98 -4.73 -2.05
CA ALA A 96 -0.56 -4.85 -0.66
C ALA A 96 0.16 -6.17 -0.34
N LEU A 97 0.16 -7.15 -1.25
CA LEU A 97 0.77 -8.47 -1.00
C LEU A 97 2.23 -8.41 -0.49
N PRO A 98 3.12 -7.54 -1.03
CA PRO A 98 4.47 -7.43 -0.51
C PRO A 98 4.52 -7.01 0.97
N ALA A 99 3.56 -6.20 1.42
CA ALA A 99 3.46 -5.76 2.82
C ALA A 99 3.17 -6.94 3.76
N LEU A 100 2.28 -7.85 3.35
CA LEU A 100 1.98 -9.06 4.13
C LEU A 100 3.21 -9.98 4.22
N ILE A 101 3.98 -10.09 3.14
CA ILE A 101 5.24 -10.86 3.15
C ILE A 101 6.25 -10.21 4.09
N TYR A 102 6.38 -8.88 4.09
CA TYR A 102 7.26 -8.18 5.03
C TYR A 102 6.88 -8.43 6.50
N ILE A 103 5.58 -8.37 6.83
CA ILE A 103 5.09 -8.67 8.19
C ILE A 103 5.41 -10.13 8.57
N GLY A 104 5.13 -11.08 7.67
CA GLY A 104 5.40 -12.50 7.93
C GLY A 104 6.89 -12.82 8.11
N LEU A 105 7.76 -12.16 7.34
CA LEU A 105 9.21 -12.27 7.50
C LEU A 105 9.68 -11.72 8.84
N ALA A 106 9.21 -10.53 9.24
CA ALA A 106 9.57 -9.93 10.51
C ALA A 106 9.08 -10.75 11.71
N TRP A 107 7.88 -11.34 11.63
CA TRP A 107 7.38 -12.24 12.66
C TRP A 107 8.26 -13.49 12.77
N ARG A 108 8.60 -14.12 11.65
CA ARG A 108 9.50 -15.28 11.63
C ARG A 108 10.86 -14.97 12.26
N GLU A 109 11.44 -13.81 11.97
CA GLU A 109 12.72 -13.38 12.55
C GLU A 109 12.62 -13.16 14.06
N SER A 110 11.50 -12.60 14.52
CA SER A 110 11.24 -12.42 15.96
C SER A 110 11.05 -13.75 16.70
N ALA A 111 10.43 -14.74 16.06
CA ALA A 111 10.19 -16.07 16.65
C ALA A 111 11.45 -16.95 16.74
N VAL A 112 12.48 -16.67 15.94
CA VAL A 112 13.76 -17.40 15.95
C VAL A 112 14.78 -16.76 16.90
N ALA A 113 14.60 -15.48 17.24
CA ALA A 113 15.51 -14.71 18.09
C ALA A 113 15.17 -14.76 19.60
N GLY A 114 14.02 -15.31 19.98
CA GLY A 114 13.59 -15.52 21.37
C GLY A 114 13.73 -16.97 21.78
#